data_AF-A0A7I9V9R2-F1
#
_entry.id   AF-A0A7I9V9R2-F1
#
_cell.length_a   1.000
_cell.length_b   1.000
_cell.length_c   1.000
_cell.angle_alpha   90.00
_cell.angle_beta   90.00
_cell.angle_gamma   90.00
#
_symmetry.space_group_name_H-M   'P 1'
#
loop_
_entity.id
_entity.type
_entity.pdbx_description
1 polymer ?
#
loop_
_entity_poly.entity_id
_entity_poly.type
_entity_poly.pdbx_seq_one_letter_code
_entity_poly.pdbx_strand_id
1 'polypeptide(L)'
;MIDKVAREFRDTKILLAHFGKPWMNETVEVMMKNRNVFADISTLTVKPWQLYNGLRLAVEGHVTDRLVFGSDFPSFEPRQAATDFLGIADLAMPLPIERAVLEDILYNRPFDLILPD
;
A
#
# COMPACT_ATOMS: atom_id res chain seq x y z
N MET A 1 10.45 6.83 13.35
CA MET A 1 9.49 7.60 14.19
C MET A 1 8.21 6.82 14.40
N ILE A 2 7.56 6.33 13.33
CA ILE A 2 6.31 5.58 13.46
C ILE A 2 6.43 4.26 14.24
N ASP A 3 7.55 3.54 14.12
CA ASP A 3 7.75 2.27 14.85
C ASP A 3 7.52 2.41 16.37
N LYS A 4 8.03 3.49 16.97
CA LYS A 4 7.85 3.75 18.40
C LYS A 4 6.37 3.94 18.75
N VAL A 5 5.65 4.71 17.94
CA VAL A 5 4.22 4.97 18.13
C VAL A 5 3.42 3.68 17.95
N ALA A 6 3.68 2.91 16.90
CA ALA A 6 3.00 1.65 16.63
C ALA A 6 3.21 0.60 17.73
N ARG A 7 4.38 0.63 18.39
CA ARG A 7 4.71 -0.24 19.52
C ARG A 7 4.03 0.19 20.83
N GLU A 8 3.93 1.49 21.07
CA GLU A 8 3.29 2.04 22.27
C GLU A 8 1.77 1.86 22.22
N PHE A 9 1.18 2.10 21.04
CA PHE A 9 -0.27 2.04 20.83
C PHE A 9 -0.65 0.81 19.99
N ARG A 10 -0.42 -0.39 20.53
CA ARG A 10 -0.63 -1.68 19.82
C ARG A 10 -2.05 -1.89 19.32
N ASP A 11 -3.04 -1.37 20.03
CA ASP A 11 -4.45 -1.56 19.70
C ASP A 11 -4.98 -0.50 18.73
N THR A 12 -4.23 0.59 18.53
CA THR A 12 -4.59 1.64 17.57
C THR A 12 -4.18 1.23 16.17
N LYS A 13 -5.16 1.17 15.26
CA LYS A 13 -4.92 1.02 13.82
C LYS A 13 -4.29 2.30 13.27
N ILE A 14 -3.17 2.16 12.58
CA ILE A 14 -2.42 3.27 12.00
C ILE A 14 -2.37 3.08 10.49
N LEU A 15 -2.97 3.99 9.73
CA LEU A 15 -2.85 4.03 8.27
C LEU A 15 -1.77 5.05 7.87
N LEU A 16 -0.74 4.59 7.18
CA LEU A 16 0.30 5.45 6.61
C LEU A 16 -0.05 5.89 5.20
N ALA A 17 -0.07 7.21 4.99
CA ALA A 17 -0.32 7.81 3.70
C ALA A 17 0.80 7.53 2.69
N HIS A 18 0.41 7.30 1.42
CA HIS A 18 1.31 7.22 0.26
C HIS A 18 2.45 6.19 0.41
N PHE A 19 2.16 5.11 1.12
CA PHE A 19 3.07 4.02 1.45
C PHE A 19 4.39 4.46 2.09
N GLY A 20 4.39 5.61 2.76
CA GLY A 20 5.59 6.17 3.39
C GLY A 20 6.67 6.61 2.39
N LYS A 21 6.32 6.87 1.12
CA LYS A 21 7.29 7.34 0.12
C LYS A 21 8.06 8.58 0.63
N PRO A 22 9.38 8.69 0.36
CA PRO A 22 10.23 7.73 -0.36
C PRO A 22 10.73 6.52 0.44
N TRP A 23 10.47 6.42 1.75
CA TRP A 23 10.98 5.38 2.66
C TRP A 23 10.10 4.12 2.70
N MET A 24 9.76 3.57 1.53
CA MET A 24 8.86 2.41 1.43
C MET A 24 9.49 1.13 1.98
N ASN A 25 10.80 0.95 1.86
CA ASN A 25 11.50 -0.21 2.42
C ASN A 25 11.40 -0.22 3.96
N GLU A 26 11.69 0.92 4.58
CA GLU A 26 11.53 1.10 6.03
C GLU A 26 10.07 0.97 6.46
N THR A 27 9.12 1.40 5.62
CA THR A 27 7.69 1.27 5.88
C THR A 27 7.27 -0.20 5.91
N VAL A 28 7.74 -1.00 4.94
CA VAL A 28 7.51 -2.46 4.93
C VAL A 28 8.11 -3.11 6.19
N GLU A 29 9.34 -2.76 6.54
CA GLU A 29 10.00 -3.24 7.77
C GLU A 29 9.20 -2.92 9.05
N VAL A 30 8.60 -1.72 9.12
CA VAL A 30 7.71 -1.34 10.23
C VAL A 30 6.42 -2.16 10.21
N MET A 31 5.80 -2.34 9.04
CA MET A 31 4.56 -3.12 8.91
C MET A 31 4.79 -4.60 9.27
N MET A 32 5.95 -5.16 8.94
CA MET A 32 6.33 -6.52 9.33
C MET A 32 6.39 -6.66 10.86
N LYS A 33 6.96 -5.65 11.55
CA LYS A 33 7.12 -5.64 13.02
C LYS A 33 5.84 -5.31 13.77
N ASN A 34 4.91 -4.59 13.15
CA ASN A 34 3.76 -3.99 13.81
C ASN A 34 2.47 -4.33 13.05
N ARG A 35 1.68 -5.27 13.57
CA ARG A 35 0.42 -5.75 12.95
C ARG A 35 -0.66 -4.67 12.83
N ASN A 36 -0.59 -3.64 13.65
CA ASN A 36 -1.51 -2.51 13.67
C ASN A 36 -1.17 -1.39 12.68
N VAL A 37 -0.10 -1.56 11.88
CA VAL A 37 0.29 -0.59 10.84
C VAL A 37 -0.16 -1.09 9.48
N PHE A 38 -0.83 -0.20 8.76
CA PHE A 38 -1.37 -0.30 7.42
C PHE A 38 -0.81 0.84 6.58
N ALA A 39 -0.96 0.77 5.26
CA ALA A 39 -0.65 1.90 4.39
C ALA A 39 -1.57 1.98 3.18
N ASP A 40 -1.80 3.17 2.65
CA ASP A 40 -2.43 3.33 1.34
C ASP A 40 -1.39 3.55 0.24
N ILE A 41 -1.74 3.22 -1.00
CA ILE A 41 -0.86 3.43 -2.16
C ILE A 41 -1.13 4.75 -2.89
N SER A 42 -1.88 5.66 -2.27
CA SER A 42 -2.36 6.86 -2.95
C SER A 42 -1.22 7.73 -3.44
N THR A 43 -1.46 8.46 -4.55
CA THR A 43 -0.47 9.21 -5.33
C THR A 43 0.64 8.40 -6.04
N LEU A 44 0.78 7.10 -5.78
CA LEU A 44 1.83 6.30 -6.40
C LEU A 44 1.46 5.82 -7.81
N THR A 45 0.18 5.80 -8.17
CA THR A 45 -0.32 5.36 -9.48
C THR A 45 0.26 6.18 -10.64
N VAL A 46 0.54 7.46 -10.42
CA VAL A 46 1.23 8.33 -11.39
C VAL A 46 2.76 8.19 -11.41
N LYS A 47 3.31 7.30 -10.57
CA LYS A 47 4.76 7.00 -10.46
C LYS A 47 4.99 5.49 -10.62
N PRO A 48 4.77 4.91 -11.81
CA PRO A 48 4.72 3.46 -12.01
C PRO A 48 5.98 2.73 -11.54
N TRP A 49 7.18 3.30 -11.77
CA TRP A 49 8.43 2.74 -11.26
C TRP A 49 8.48 2.70 -9.72
N GLN A 50 8.09 3.78 -9.06
CA GLN A 50 8.09 3.85 -7.60
C GLN A 50 7.04 2.90 -7.01
N LEU A 51 5.84 2.87 -7.60
CA LEU A 51 4.76 1.98 -7.22
C LEU A 51 5.17 0.50 -7.36
N TYR A 52 5.73 0.12 -8.51
CA TYR A 52 6.23 -1.24 -8.74
C TYR A 52 7.25 -1.64 -7.66
N ASN A 53 8.26 -0.81 -7.39
CA ASN A 53 9.28 -1.12 -6.39
C ASN A 53 8.67 -1.23 -4.98
N GLY A 54 7.76 -0.33 -4.61
CA GLY A 54 7.05 -0.38 -3.34
C GLY A 54 6.24 -1.66 -3.17
N LEU A 55 5.42 -2.01 -4.17
CA LEU A 55 4.63 -3.23 -4.13
C LEU A 55 5.51 -4.49 -4.12
N ARG A 56 6.64 -4.48 -4.83
CA ARG A 56 7.61 -5.58 -4.81
C ARG A 56 8.15 -5.84 -3.40
N LEU A 57 8.55 -4.76 -2.71
CA LEU A 57 8.94 -4.81 -1.30
C LEU A 57 7.79 -5.34 -0.41
N ALA A 58 6.55 -4.89 -0.65
CA ALA A 58 5.39 -5.34 0.11
C ALA A 58 5.12 -6.84 -0.03
N VAL A 59 5.27 -7.37 -1.25
CA VAL A 59 5.09 -8.81 -1.52
C VAL A 59 6.20 -9.61 -0.86
N GLU A 60 7.46 -9.16 -0.93
CA GLU A 60 8.59 -9.83 -0.26
C GLU A 60 8.49 -9.77 1.26
N GLY A 61 7.99 -8.65 1.81
CA GLY A 61 7.74 -8.49 3.24
C GLY A 61 6.46 -9.19 3.73
N HIS A 62 5.67 -9.80 2.84
CA HIS A 62 4.37 -10.41 3.16
C HIS A 62 3.42 -9.47 3.92
N VAL A 63 3.36 -8.21 3.48
CA VAL A 63 2.50 -7.16 4.09
C VAL A 63 1.46 -6.61 3.12
N THR A 64 1.29 -7.25 1.96
CA THR A 64 0.32 -6.79 0.95
C THR A 64 -1.08 -6.74 1.54
N ASP A 65 -1.50 -7.71 2.34
CA ASP A 65 -2.79 -7.78 3.04
C ASP A 65 -3.19 -6.52 3.83
N ARG A 66 -2.22 -5.66 4.17
CA ARG A 66 -2.42 -4.41 4.91
C ARG A 66 -2.17 -3.14 4.11
N LEU A 67 -2.11 -3.27 2.78
CA LEU A 67 -2.16 -2.15 1.85
C LEU A 67 -3.59 -1.89 1.38
N VAL A 68 -4.01 -0.63 1.29
CA VAL A 68 -5.31 -0.26 0.74
C VAL A 68 -5.16 0.65 -0.48
N PHE A 69 -6.11 0.58 -1.41
CA PHE A 69 -6.14 1.50 -2.54
C PHE A 69 -6.65 2.88 -2.09
N GLY A 70 -6.01 3.93 -2.58
CA GLY A 70 -6.50 5.30 -2.49
C GLY A 70 -6.09 6.06 -3.74
N SER A 71 -6.96 6.91 -4.28
CA SER A 71 -6.61 7.71 -5.46
C SER A 71 -5.88 9.00 -5.13
N ASP A 72 -6.04 9.52 -3.90
CA ASP A 72 -5.69 10.90 -3.52
C ASP A 72 -6.54 11.96 -4.26
N PHE A 73 -7.84 11.69 -4.42
CA PHE A 73 -8.80 12.70 -4.89
C PHE A 73 -8.87 13.86 -3.87
N PRO A 74 -8.90 15.14 -4.30
CA PRO A 74 -9.18 15.63 -5.66
C PRO A 74 -7.96 15.78 -6.58
N SER A 75 -6.76 15.44 -6.14
CA SER A 75 -5.55 15.58 -6.96
C SER A 75 -5.55 14.62 -8.16
N PHE A 76 -6.07 13.40 -7.98
CA PHE A 76 -6.17 12.40 -9.04
C PHE A 76 -7.55 11.76 -9.10
N GLU A 77 -8.05 11.62 -10.33
CA GLU A 77 -9.35 11.03 -10.63
C GLU A 77 -9.39 9.54 -10.23
N PRO A 78 -10.35 9.10 -9.39
CA PRO A 78 -10.37 7.74 -8.85
C PRO A 78 -10.37 6.64 -9.92
N ARG A 79 -11.15 6.85 -11.00
CA ARG A 79 -11.25 5.87 -12.09
C ARG A 79 -9.93 5.71 -12.84
N GLN A 80 -9.24 6.82 -13.10
CA GLN A 80 -7.94 6.79 -13.78
C GLN A 80 -6.89 6.15 -12.87
N ALA A 81 -6.84 6.56 -11.59
CA ALA A 81 -5.91 5.97 -10.62
C ALA A 81 -6.09 4.45 -10.47
N ALA A 82 -7.33 3.96 -10.45
CA ALA A 82 -7.60 2.52 -10.40
C ALA A 82 -7.12 1.80 -11.67
N THR A 83 -7.32 2.41 -12.85
CA THR A 83 -6.85 1.88 -14.13
C THR A 83 -5.32 1.81 -14.16
N ASP A 84 -4.65 2.90 -13.78
CA ASP A 84 -3.18 2.98 -13.73
C ASP A 84 -2.59 1.98 -12.73
N PHE A 85 -3.25 1.80 -11.58
CA PHE A 85 -2.84 0.85 -10.56
C PHE A 85 -2.89 -0.60 -11.08
N LEU A 86 -3.99 -1.00 -11.73
CA LEU A 86 -4.12 -2.34 -12.32
C LEU A 86 -3.17 -2.56 -13.50
N GLY A 87 -2.79 -1.50 -14.22
CA GLY A 87 -1.82 -1.54 -15.32
C GLY A 87 -0.39 -1.91 -14.87
N ILE A 88 -0.10 -1.87 -13.57
CA ILE A 88 1.20 -2.34 -13.04
C ILE A 88 1.46 -3.82 -13.36
N ALA A 89 0.42 -4.65 -13.42
CA ALA A 89 0.55 -6.07 -13.77
C ALA A 89 1.04 -6.30 -15.21
N ASP A 90 0.89 -5.30 -16.09
CA ASP A 90 1.23 -5.40 -17.51
C ASP A 90 2.63 -4.84 -17.82
N LEU A 91 3.34 -4.33 -16.81
CA LEU A 91 4.72 -3.85 -16.98
C LEU A 91 5.68 -5.02 -17.21
N ALA A 92 6.55 -4.88 -18.21
CA ALA A 92 7.63 -5.82 -18.49
C ALA A 92 8.77 -5.69 -17.45
N MET A 93 8.54 -6.22 -16.26
CA MET A 93 9.46 -6.17 -15.13
C MET A 93 10.08 -7.55 -14.83
N PRO A 94 11.32 -7.60 -14.31
CA PRO A 94 11.99 -8.87 -14.02
C PRO A 94 11.30 -9.72 -12.94
N LEU A 95 10.55 -9.08 -12.03
CA LEU A 95 9.77 -9.75 -10.99
C LEU A 95 8.32 -9.23 -11.05
N PRO A 96 7.49 -9.80 -11.94
CA PRO A 96 6.14 -9.31 -12.16
C PRO A 96 5.30 -9.37 -10.87
N ILE A 97 4.34 -8.46 -10.77
CA ILE A 97 3.35 -8.46 -9.70
C ILE A 97 2.11 -9.14 -10.27
N GLU A 98 1.65 -10.20 -9.61
CA GLU A 98 0.44 -10.90 -10.02
C GLU A 98 -0.77 -9.96 -9.97
N ARG A 99 -1.58 -9.98 -11.03
CA ARG A 99 -2.80 -9.17 -11.12
C ARG A 99 -3.73 -9.37 -9.93
N ALA A 100 -3.84 -10.59 -9.43
CA ALA A 100 -4.64 -10.92 -8.25
C ALA A 100 -4.24 -10.10 -7.01
N VAL A 101 -2.93 -9.85 -6.80
CA VAL A 101 -2.47 -9.01 -5.69
C VAL A 101 -3.04 -7.60 -5.81
N LEU A 102 -3.01 -7.02 -7.02
CA LEU A 102 -3.55 -5.68 -7.29
C LEU A 102 -5.07 -5.64 -7.12
N GLU A 103 -5.79 -6.62 -7.68
CA GLU A 103 -7.24 -6.73 -7.54
C GLU A 103 -7.66 -6.86 -6.07
N ASP A 104 -6.91 -7.61 -5.26
CA ASP A 104 -7.14 -7.68 -3.83
C ASP A 104 -6.96 -6.33 -3.13
N ILE A 105 -5.89 -5.58 -3.46
CA ILE A 105 -5.67 -4.23 -2.90
C ILE A 105 -6.83 -3.30 -3.24
N LEU A 106 -7.32 -3.38 -4.48
CA LEU A 106 -8.29 -2.46 -5.04
C LEU A 106 -9.73 -2.76 -4.58
N TYR A 107 -10.10 -4.04 -4.54
CA TYR A 107 -11.50 -4.45 -4.38
C TYR A 107 -11.80 -5.14 -3.05
N ASN A 108 -10.84 -5.89 -2.49
CA ASN A 108 -11.11 -6.83 -1.41
C ASN A 108 -10.60 -6.37 -0.03
N ARG A 109 -9.97 -5.19 0.05
CA ARG A 109 -9.45 -4.63 1.31
C ARG A 109 -10.30 -3.45 1.75
N PRO A 110 -11.39 -3.71 2.49
CA PRO A 110 -12.30 -2.66 2.90
C PRO A 110 -11.63 -1.71 3.90
N PHE A 111 -12.14 -0.48 3.96
CA PHE A 111 -11.78 0.48 5.00
C PHE A 111 -12.09 -0.06 6.41
N ASP A 112 -13.01 -1.01 6.54
CA ASP A 112 -13.31 -1.67 7.82
C ASP A 112 -12.12 -2.48 8.37
N LEU A 113 -11.08 -2.77 7.57
CA LEU A 113 -9.82 -3.32 8.09
C LEU A 113 -9.06 -2.36 9.01
N ILE A 114 -9.35 -1.06 8.90
CA ILE A 114 -8.69 0.03 9.65
C ILE A 114 -9.65 0.83 10.54
N LEU A 115 -10.96 0.75 10.32
CA LEU A 115 -11.97 1.39 11.17
C LEU A 115 -12.39 0.42 12.30
N PRO A 116 -12.63 0.91 13.53
CA PRO A 116 -13.26 0.10 14.56
C PRO A 116 -14.74 -0.18 14.22
N ASP A 117 -15.26 -1.29 14.74
CA ASP A 117 -16.70 -1.61 14.73
C ASP A 117 -17.56 -0.50 15.38
#